data_AF-F7QYD2-F1
#
_entry.id   AF-F7QYD2-F1
#
_cell.length_a   1.000
_cell.length_b   1.000
_cell.length_c   1.000
_cell.angle_alpha   90.00
_cell.angle_beta   90.00
_cell.angle_gamma   90.00
#
_symmetry.space_group_name_H-M   'P 1'
#
loop_
_entity.id
_entity.type
_entity.pdbx_description
1 polymer ?
#
loop_
_entity_poly.entity_id
_entity_poly.type
_entity_poly.pdbx_seq_one_letter_code
_entity_poly.pdbx_strand_id
1 'polypeptide(L)'
;MILVVIMGCLFHVSANEWLWLLLSIFFVLASEVWNTAIENAVDLASEYKKHPLAKKAKDTAAGGVLLAAVFSMIVGAIVFVPKIWQLLF
;
A
#
# COMPACT_ATOMS: atom_id res chain seq x y z
N MET A 1 -0.17 -4.86 7.63
CA MET A 1 -0.26 -3.63 8.46
C MET A 1 -0.05 -3.92 9.94
N ILE A 2 -0.84 -4.78 10.58
CA ILE A 2 -0.71 -5.09 12.02
C ILE A 2 0.69 -5.61 12.40
N LEU A 3 1.24 -6.52 11.59
CA LEU A 3 2.58 -7.09 11.81
C LEU A 3 3.70 -6.03 11.81
N VAL A 4 3.58 -5.01 10.95
CA VAL A 4 4.53 -3.89 10.83
C VAL A 4 4.50 -3.01 12.07
N VAL A 5 3.31 -2.76 12.63
CA VAL A 5 3.15 -1.98 13.86
C VAL A 5 3.75 -2.72 15.05
N ILE A 6 3.49 -4.04 15.16
CA ILE A 6 4.04 -4.88 16.23
C ILE A 6 5.58 -4.90 16.14
N MET A 7 6.13 -5.15 14.95
CA MET A 7 7.59 -5.13 14.76
C MET A 7 8.17 -3.73 15.03
N GLY A 8 7.47 -2.65 14.64
CA GLY A 8 7.89 -1.28 14.91
C GLY A 8 8.02 -0.97 16.40
N CYS A 9 7.08 -1.48 17.21
CA CYS A 9 7.14 -1.37 18.66
C CYS A 9 8.26 -2.22 19.28
N LEU A 10 8.46 -3.45 18.80
CA LEU A 10 9.49 -4.35 19.34
C LEU A 10 10.91 -3.90 19.05
N PHE A 11 11.16 -3.35 17.86
CA PHE A 11 12.48 -2.95 17.38
C PHE A 11 12.88 -1.50 17.75
N HIS A 12 12.16 -0.84 18.66
CA HIS A 12 12.39 0.55 19.08
C HIS A 12 12.66 1.49 17.89
N VAL A 13 11.69 1.53 16.97
CA VAL A 13 11.74 2.35 15.76
C VAL A 13 11.70 3.84 16.10
N SER A 14 12.61 4.61 15.50
CA SER A 14 12.74 6.05 15.70
C SER A 14 11.52 6.78 15.14
N ALA A 15 11.29 8.01 15.60
CA ALA A 15 10.14 8.80 15.15
C ALA A 15 10.12 9.00 13.61
N ASN A 16 11.29 9.16 12.98
CA ASN A 16 11.41 9.32 11.54
C ASN A 16 11.04 8.04 10.78
N GLU A 17 11.51 6.88 11.25
CA GLU A 17 11.16 5.59 10.65
C GLU A 17 9.66 5.29 10.82
N TRP A 18 9.06 5.65 11.97
CA TRP A 18 7.62 5.57 12.18
C TRP A 18 6.82 6.43 11.21
N LEU A 19 7.27 7.65 10.91
CA LEU A 19 6.63 8.51 9.92
C LEU A 19 6.59 7.83 8.55
N TRP A 20 7.69 7.22 8.12
CA TRP A 20 7.74 6.48 6.86
C TRP A 20 6.85 5.23 6.85
N LEU A 21 6.84 4.47 7.95
CA LEU A 21 5.97 3.30 8.09
C LEU A 21 4.49 3.71 8.04
N LEU A 22 4.08 4.73 8.80
CA LEU A 22 2.72 5.25 8.81
C LEU A 22 2.32 5.81 7.45
N LEU A 23 3.21 6.56 6.79
CA LEU A 23 2.98 7.05 5.43
C LEU A 23 2.75 5.89 4.45
N SER A 24 3.56 4.83 4.53
CA SER A 24 3.42 3.67 3.66
C SER A 24 2.09 2.94 3.88
N ILE A 25 1.67 2.78 5.14
CA ILE A 25 0.39 2.16 5.51
C ILE A 25 -0.77 3.01 4.98
N PHE A 26 -0.73 4.32 5.25
CA PHE A 26 -1.75 5.25 4.79
C PHE A 26 -1.85 5.28 3.27
N PHE A 27 -0.72 5.24 2.56
CA PHE A 27 -0.70 5.29 1.10
C PHE A 27 -1.29 4.04 0.44
N VAL A 28 -1.06 2.85 1.03
CA VAL A 28 -1.70 1.60 0.58
C VAL A 28 -3.21 1.66 0.80
N LEU A 29 -3.66 2.09 1.98
CA LEU A 29 -5.09 2.25 2.28
C LEU A 29 -5.75 3.27 1.35
N ALA A 30 -5.11 4.43 1.14
CA ALA A 30 -5.59 5.45 0.23
C ALA A 30 -5.72 4.92 -1.20
N SER A 31 -4.72 4.16 -1.67
CA SER A 31 -4.77 3.54 -3.00
C SER A 31 -5.90 2.51 -3.14
N GLU A 32 -6.19 1.73 -2.10
CA GLU A 32 -7.30 0.77 -2.09
C GLU A 32 -8.67 1.47 -2.12
N VAL A 33 -8.81 2.57 -1.36
CA VAL A 33 -10.00 3.42 -1.40
C VAL A 33 -10.18 4.05 -2.78
N TRP A 34 -9.10 4.56 -3.39
CA TRP A 34 -9.15 5.10 -4.75
C TRP A 34 -9.48 4.04 -5.79
N ASN A 35 -8.94 2.83 -5.67
CA ASN A 35 -9.30 1.72 -6.56
C ASN A 35 -10.80 1.43 -6.51
N THR A 36 -11.35 1.33 -5.30
CA THR A 36 -12.78 1.10 -5.08
C THR A 36 -13.64 2.25 -5.62
N ALA A 37 -13.20 3.50 -5.43
CA ALA A 37 -13.89 4.67 -5.98
C ALA A 37 -13.90 4.68 -7.51
N ILE A 38 -12.79 4.32 -8.14
CA ILE A 38 -12.68 4.20 -9.61
C ILE A 38 -13.55 3.05 -10.11
N GLU A 39 -13.52 1.89 -9.46
CA GLU A 39 -14.39 0.76 -9.81
C GLU A 39 -15.87 1.16 -9.80
N ASN A 40 -16.33 1.81 -8.73
CA ASN A 40 -17.71 2.28 -8.60
C ASN A 40 -18.07 3.34 -9.65
N ALA A 41 -17.17 4.30 -9.91
CA ALA A 41 -17.39 5.34 -10.92
C ALA A 41 -17.49 4.75 -12.33
N VAL A 42 -16.64 3.76 -12.65
CA VAL A 42 -16.64 3.06 -13.92
C VAL A 42 -17.87 2.16 -14.07
N ASP A 43 -18.32 1.48 -13.01
CA ASP A 43 -19.53 0.65 -13.02
C ASP A 43 -20.79 1.49 -13.23
N LEU A 44 -20.85 2.67 -12.59
CA LEU A 44 -21.91 3.64 -12.80
C LEU A 44 -21.92 4.17 -14.25
N ALA A 45 -20.76 4.56 -14.79
CA ALA A 45 -20.64 5.10 -16.14
C ALA A 45 -20.89 4.06 -17.25
N SER A 46 -20.69 2.77 -16.94
CA SER A 46 -20.90 1.66 -17.89
C SER A 46 -22.29 1.03 -17.80
N GLU A 47 -23.20 1.57 -16.98
CA GLU A 47 -24.51 0.97 -16.69
C GLU A 47 -24.41 -0.51 -16.28
N TYR A 48 -23.34 -0.89 -15.56
CA TYR A 48 -23.03 -2.29 -15.21
C TYR A 48 -22.85 -3.25 -16.42
N LYS A 49 -22.67 -2.71 -17.63
CA LYS A 49 -22.36 -3.51 -18.84
C LYS A 49 -20.85 -3.65 -19.00
N LYS A 50 -20.39 -4.82 -19.45
CA LYS A 50 -18.95 -5.05 -19.70
C LYS A 50 -18.47 -4.25 -20.91
N HIS A 51 -17.75 -3.17 -20.66
CA HIS A 51 -17.08 -2.37 -21.69
C HIS A 51 -15.56 -2.61 -21.69
N PRO A 52 -14.90 -2.69 -22.86
CA PRO A 52 -13.44 -2.83 -22.95
C PRO A 52 -12.67 -1.70 -22.26
N LEU A 53 -13.22 -0.48 -22.30
CA LEU A 53 -12.65 0.69 -21.62
C LEU A 53 -12.81 0.61 -20.11
N ALA A 54 -13.96 0.13 -19.62
CA ALA A 54 -14.21 -0.10 -18.20
C ALA A 54 -13.19 -1.10 -17.62
N LYS A 55 -12.92 -2.18 -18.34
CA LYS A 55 -11.87 -3.14 -17.95
C LYS A 55 -10.50 -2.47 -17.83
N LYS A 56 -10.07 -1.71 -18.85
CA LYS A 56 -8.78 -0.99 -18.81
C LYS A 56 -8.67 -0.03 -17.64
N ALA A 57 -9.75 0.70 -17.32
CA ALA A 57 -9.76 1.63 -16.19
C ALA A 57 -9.58 0.88 -14.85
N LYS A 58 -10.30 -0.23 -14.65
CA LYS A 58 -10.15 -1.08 -13.45
C LYS A 58 -8.75 -1.71 -13.35
N ASP A 59 -8.23 -2.25 -14.46
CA ASP A 59 -6.88 -2.82 -14.51
C ASP A 59 -5.81 -1.77 -14.15
N THR A 60 -6.00 -0.51 -14.58
CA THR A 60 -5.09 0.60 -14.26
C THR A 60 -5.17 1.00 -12.79
N ALA A 61 -6.37 1.03 -12.21
CA ALA A 61 -6.58 1.33 -10.80
C ALA A 61 -5.93 0.25 -9.90
N ALA A 62 -6.09 -1.02 -10.25
CA ALA A 62 -5.41 -2.13 -9.58
C ALA A 62 -3.88 -2.04 -9.71
N GLY A 63 -3.38 -1.59 -10.87
CA GLY A 63 -1.97 -1.27 -11.06
C GLY A 63 -1.45 -0.20 -10.10
N GLY A 64 -2.26 0.82 -9.78
CA GLY A 64 -1.94 1.82 -8.78
C GLY A 64 -1.77 1.25 -7.37
N VAL A 65 -2.67 0.34 -6.97
CA VAL A 65 -2.56 -0.38 -5.69
C VAL A 65 -1.28 -1.22 -5.62
N LEU A 66 -0.92 -1.89 -6.72
CA LEU A 66 0.32 -2.66 -6.81
C LEU A 66 1.55 -1.77 -6.58
N LEU A 67 1.60 -0.58 -7.20
CA LEU A 67 2.69 0.37 -6.99
C LEU A 67 2.78 0.82 -5.52
N ALA A 68 1.64 1.08 -4.88
CA ALA A 68 1.61 1.42 -3.46
C ALA A 68 2.11 0.27 -2.57
N ALA A 69 1.76 -0.97 -2.90
CA ALA A 69 2.24 -2.16 -2.20
C ALA A 69 3.76 -2.36 -2.34
N VAL A 70 4.30 -2.16 -3.55
CA VAL A 70 5.76 -2.21 -3.79
C VAL A 70 6.47 -1.12 -2.99
N PHE A 71 5.93 0.10 -2.97
CA PHE A 71 6.48 1.18 -2.15
C PHE A 71 6.50 0.81 -0.65
N SER A 72 5.39 0.27 -0.14
CA SER A 72 5.32 -0.18 1.27
C SER A 72 6.33 -1.29 1.59
N MET A 73 6.55 -2.22 0.65
CA MET A 73 7.58 -3.27 0.78
C MET A 73 8.98 -2.67 0.87
N ILE A 74 9.32 -1.70 0.03
CA ILE A 74 10.64 -1.03 0.03
C ILE A 74 10.86 -0.28 1.35
N VAL A 75 9.87 0.49 1.80
CA VAL A 75 9.97 1.22 3.08
C VAL A 75 10.15 0.25 4.25
N GLY A 76 9.36 -0.84 4.27
CA GLY A 76 9.50 -1.88 5.29
C GLY A 76 10.90 -2.52 5.28
N ALA A 77 11.45 -2.82 4.11
CA ALA A 77 12.81 -3.35 4.00
C ALA A 77 13.86 -2.37 4.53
N ILE A 78 13.78 -1.09 4.16
CA ILE A 78 14.73 -0.06 4.62
C ILE A 78 14.72 0.09 6.15
N VAL A 79 13.54 0.00 6.77
CA VAL A 79 13.41 0.15 8.24
C VAL A 79 13.78 -1.14 8.98
N PHE A 80 13.33 -2.30 8.53
CA PHE A 80 13.50 -3.55 9.29
C PHE A 80 14.79 -4.31 8.97
N VAL A 81 15.31 -4.28 7.75
CA VAL A 81 16.55 -5.01 7.37
C VAL A 81 17.75 -4.64 8.27
N PRO A 82 18.10 -3.35 8.47
CA PRO A 82 19.25 -3.01 9.31
C PRO A 82 19.05 -3.44 10.77
N LYS A 83 17.82 -3.38 11.27
CA LYS A 83 17.51 -3.77 12.66
C LYS A 83 17.55 -5.28 12.88
N ILE A 84 17.05 -6.05 11.92
CA ILE A 84 17.16 -7.51 11.93
C ILE A 84 18.63 -7.93 11.83
N TRP A 85 19.42 -7.25 11.00
CA TRP A 85 20.85 -7.52 10.87
C TRP A 85 21.60 -7.30 12.19
N GLN A 86 21.38 -6.17 12.86
CA GLN A 86 21.96 -5.86 14.18
C GLN A 86 21.51 -6.80 15.31
N LEU A 87 20.34 -7.43 15.17
CA LEU A 87 19.85 -8.40 16.16
C LEU A 87 20.51 -9.78 15.97
N LEU A 88 20.85 -10.14 14.73
CA LEU A 88 21.35 -11.47 14.36
C LEU A 88 22.88 -11.56 14.33
N PHE A 89 23.58 -10.45 14.07
CA PHE A 89 25.04 -10.37 13.94
C PHE A 89 25.59 -9.21 14.78
#